data_AF-A0A9E3A4B2-F1
#
_entry.id   AF-A0A9E3A4B2-F1
#
_cell.length_a   1.000
_cell.length_b   1.000
_cell.length_c   1.000
_cell.angle_alpha   90.00
_cell.angle_beta   90.00
_cell.angle_gamma   90.00
#
_symmetry.space_group_name_H-M   'P 1'
#
loop_
_entity.id
_entity.type
_entity.pdbx_description
1 polymer ?
#
loop_
_entity_poly.entity_id
_entity_poly.type
_entity_poly.pdbx_seq_one_letter_code
_entity_poly.pdbx_strand_id
1 'polypeptide(L)' 'MSLQAAYADDAKLERNKKAVVDFYDKGLNQKDFAAASQHFGATYIQHNPNAADGPEG' A
#
# COMPACT_ATOMS: atom_id res chain seq x y z
N MET A 1 9.14 9.25 24.39
CA MET A 1 9.45 9.13 22.95
C MET A 1 10.50 10.18 22.63
N SER A 2 11.66 9.81 22.07
CA SER A 2 12.69 10.78 21.70
C SER A 2 12.30 11.52 20.41
N LEU A 3 12.79 12.76 20.22
CA LEU A 3 12.49 13.57 19.03
C LEU A 3 12.82 12.83 17.72
N GLN A 4 13.90 12.05 17.73
CA GLN A 4 14.34 11.25 16.59
C GLN A 4 13.33 10.16 16.19
N ALA A 5 12.64 9.54 17.16
CA ALA A 5 11.65 8.51 16.91
C ALA A 5 10.38 9.10 16.29
N ALA A 6 9.92 10.25 16.78
CA ALA A 6 8.76 10.95 16.21
C ALA A 6 8.98 11.38 14.75
N TYR A 7 10.16 11.94 14.42
CA TYR A 7 10.51 12.25 13.03
C TYR A 7 10.59 11.01 12.12
N ALA A 8 11.09 9.89 12.66
CA ALA A 8 11.13 8.63 11.92
C ALA A 8 9.72 8.08 11.64
N ASP A 9 8.79 8.27 12.59
CA ASP A 9 7.38 7.91 12.45
C ASP A 9 6.67 8.81 11.42
N ASP A 10 6.93 10.12 11.42
CA ASP A 10 6.40 11.05 10.42
C ASP A 10 6.92 10.71 9.02
N ALA A 11 8.22 10.49 8.87
CA ALA A 11 8.81 10.10 7.59
C ALA A 11 8.28 8.74 7.10
N LYS A 12 8.00 7.81 8.00
CA LYS A 12 7.37 6.52 7.68
C LYS A 12 5.92 6.72 7.25
N LEU A 13 5.17 7.57 7.95
CA LEU A 13 3.79 7.88 7.63
C LEU A 13 3.68 8.51 6.23
N GLU A 14 4.52 9.49 5.90
CA GLU A 14 4.52 10.13 4.59
C GLU A 14 4.86 9.16 3.46
N ARG A 15 5.82 8.25 3.67
CA ARG A 15 6.11 7.17 2.70
C ARG A 15 4.92 6.24 2.50
N ASN A 16 4.24 5.85 3.58
CA ASN A 16 3.06 4.99 3.51
C ASN A 16 1.92 5.67 2.75
N LYS A 17 1.64 6.94 3.03
CA LYS A 17 0.62 7.73 2.30
C LYS A 17 0.93 7.76 0.81
N LYS A 18 2.19 8.01 0.45
CA LYS A 18 2.61 8.07 -0.96
C LYS A 18 2.42 6.73 -1.67
N ALA A 19 2.74 5.62 -1.02
CA ALA A 19 2.53 4.28 -1.58
C ALA A 19 1.03 4.01 -1.84
N VAL A 20 0.16 4.33 -0.87
CA VAL A 20 -1.29 4.13 -1.01
C VAL A 20 -1.88 4.98 -2.14
N VAL A 21 -1.49 6.25 -2.24
CA VAL A 21 -1.97 7.13 -3.32
C VAL A 21 -1.51 6.63 -4.69
N ASP A 22 -0.25 6.22 -4.82
CA ASP A 22 0.29 5.72 -6.09
C ASP A 22 -0.37 4.39 -6.51
N PHE A 23 -0.65 3.50 -5.56
CA PHE A 23 -1.43 2.29 -5.80
C PHE A 23 -2.81 2.60 -6.38
N TYR A 24 -3.56 3.52 -5.75
CA TYR A 24 -4.90 3.88 -6.20
C TYR A 24 -4.89 4.57 -7.55
N ASP A 25 -3.95 5.49 -7.78
CA ASP A 25 -3.86 6.20 -9.06
C ASP A 25 -3.57 5.23 -10.21
N LYS A 26 -2.57 4.36 -10.04
CA LYS A 26 -2.22 3.34 -11.05
C LYS A 26 -3.37 2.35 -11.27
N GLY A 27 -3.94 1.80 -10.19
CA GLY A 27 -4.95 0.75 -10.29
C GLY A 27 -6.31 1.23 -10.76
N LEU A 28 -6.79 2.38 -10.26
CA LEU A 28 -8.15 2.85 -10.52
C LEU A 28 -8.23 3.89 -11.63
N ASN A 29 -7.33 4.89 -11.61
CA ASN A 29 -7.38 5.98 -12.58
C ASN A 29 -6.74 5.57 -13.91
N GLN A 30 -5.54 4.99 -13.83
CA GLN A 30 -4.78 4.57 -15.03
C GLN A 30 -5.17 3.16 -15.50
N LYS A 31 -5.85 2.38 -14.65
CA LYS A 31 -6.24 0.99 -14.93
C LYS A 31 -5.04 0.06 -15.23
N ASP A 32 -3.88 0.39 -14.67
CA ASP A 32 -2.66 -0.40 -14.80
C ASP A 32 -2.47 -1.27 -13.56
N PHE A 33 -3.02 -2.48 -13.63
CA PHE A 33 -2.88 -3.46 -12.55
C PHE A 33 -1.43 -3.88 -12.32
N ALA A 34 -0.65 -4.05 -13.40
CA ALA A 34 0.75 -4.48 -13.27
C ALA A 34 1.55 -3.45 -12.46
N ALA A 35 1.38 -2.16 -12.75
CA ALA A 35 2.04 -1.09 -12.02
C ALA A 35 1.50 -0.94 -10.57
N ALA A 36 0.20 -1.13 -10.35
CA ALA A 36 -0.40 -1.08 -9.02
C ALA A 36 0.06 -2.26 -8.14
N SER A 37 0.15 -3.45 -8.72
CA SER A 37 0.50 -4.68 -7.99
C SER A 37 1.89 -4.66 -7.33
N GLN A 38 2.78 -3.77 -7.80
CA GLN A 38 4.10 -3.55 -7.19
C GLN A 38 4.03 -3.00 -5.77
N HIS A 39 2.90 -2.45 -5.35
CA HIS A 39 2.67 -1.98 -3.97
C HIS A 39 2.21 -3.10 -3.02
N PHE A 40 1.87 -4.28 -3.54
CA PHE A 40 1.58 -5.42 -2.69
C PHE A 40 2.87 -5.95 -2.06
N GLY A 41 2.79 -6.24 -0.76
CA GLY A 41 3.84 -7.00 -0.09
C GLY A 41 3.84 -8.47 -0.53
N ALA A 42 4.84 -9.23 -0.07
CA ALA A 42 4.91 -10.68 -0.29
C ALA A 42 3.66 -11.43 0.20
N THR A 43 2.90 -10.82 1.12
CA THR A 43 1.60 -11.30 1.58
C THR A 43 0.61 -10.14 1.54
N TYR A 44 -0.58 -10.40 1.01
CA TYR A 44 -1.71 -9.47 1.05
C TYR A 44 -2.91 -10.20 1.63
N ILE A 45 -3.36 -9.78 2.82
CA ILE A 45 -4.49 -10.42 3.51
C ILE A 45 -5.77 -9.67 3.17
N GLN A 46 -6.75 -10.37 2.63
CA GLN A 46 -8.08 -9.85 2.35
C GLN A 46 -8.95 -9.92 3.61
N HIS A 47 -9.52 -8.78 3.99
CA HIS A 47 -10.55 -8.74 5.03
C HIS A 47 -11.93 -9.14 4.50
N ASN A 48 -12.12 -9.20 3.17
CA ASN A 48 -13.32 -9.74 2.56
C ASN A 48 -13.24 -11.27 2.59
N PRO A 49 -14.09 -11.97 3.37
CA PRO A 49 -14.03 -13.43 3.51
C PRO A 49 -14.41 -14.19 2.24
N ASN A 50 -14.96 -13.51 1.23
CA ASN A 50 -15.34 -14.11 -0.04
C ASN A 50 -14.26 -13.95 -1.13
N ALA A 51 -13.17 -13.23 -0.84
CA ALA A 51 -12.03 -13.07 -1.73
C ALA A 51 -10.84 -13.87 -1.19
N ALA A 52 -10.01 -14.39 -2.08
CA ALA A 52 -8.74 -14.99 -1.71
C ALA A 52 -7.75 -13.92 -1.23
N ASP A 53 -6.85 -14.32 -0.34
CA ASP A 53 -5.65 -13.53 -0.06
C ASP A 53 -4.79 -13.42 -1.32
N GLY A 54 -3.98 -12.37 -1.39
CA GLY A 54 -3.05 -12.12 -2.49
C GLY A 54 -3.59 -11.17 -3.56
N PRO A 55 -2.71 -10.77 -4.50
CA PRO A 55 -3.06 -9.84 -5.58
C PRO A 55 -4.06 -10.42 -6.58
N GLU A 56 -4.20 -11.74 -6.60
CA GLU A 56 -5.07 -12.47 -7.53
C GLU A 56 -6.56 -12.29 -7.20
N GLY A 57 -6.89 -12.10 -5.91
CA GLY A 57 -8.25 -11.86 -5.40
C GLY A 57 -9.18 -13.07 -5.41
#